data_AF-A0A2V8I5F3-F1
#
_entry.id   AF-A0A2V8I5F3-F1
#
_cell.length_a   1.000
_cell.length_b   1.000
_cell.length_c   1.000
_cell.angle_alpha   90.00
_cell.angle_beta   90.00
_cell.angle_gamma   90.00
#
_symmetry.space_group_name_H-M   'P 1'
#
loop_
_entity.id
_entity.type
_entity.pdbx_description
1 polymer ?
#
loop_
_entity_poly.entity_id
_entity_poly.type
_entity_poly.pdbx_seq_one_letter_code
_entity_poly.pdbx_strand_id
1 'polypeptide(L)'
;MKRYCFVLGTAFCLLFECIQAFGQENIPAKIDAIVGAPINAGRVAGASVAVVKGNETLVMKGYGFADLELDVPMPPRATYEIGSITKQFTAA
;
A
#
# COMPACT_ATOMS: atom_id res chain seq x y z
N MET A 1 2.43 -52.61 1.08
CA MET A 1 1.80 -51.74 2.09
C MET A 1 2.17 -50.30 1.77
N LYS A 2 1.48 -49.73 0.77
CA LYS A 2 1.89 -48.54 -0.01
C LYS A 2 1.17 -47.25 0.44
N ARG A 3 0.63 -47.23 1.67
CA ARG A 3 -0.23 -46.17 2.20
C ARG A 3 0.48 -45.15 3.09
N TYR A 4 1.65 -45.49 3.65
CA TYR A 4 2.43 -44.59 4.52
C TYR A 4 3.36 -43.63 3.77
N CYS A 5 3.71 -43.94 2.51
CA CYS A 5 4.60 -43.10 1.70
C CYS A 5 3.90 -41.81 1.21
N PHE A 6 2.57 -41.81 1.09
CA PHE A 6 1.80 -40.65 0.63
C PHE A 6 1.51 -39.62 1.73
N VAL A 7 1.42 -40.06 2.99
CA VAL A 7 1.10 -39.21 4.15
C VAL A 7 2.34 -38.46 4.67
N LEU A 8 3.54 -39.00 4.49
CA LEU A 8 4.79 -38.29 4.85
C LEU A 8 5.11 -37.13 3.89
N GLY A 9 4.69 -37.20 2.62
CA GLY A 9 4.94 -36.14 1.64
C GLY A 9 4.10 -34.88 1.88
N THR A 10 2.87 -35.04 2.38
CA THR A 10 1.96 -33.91 2.64
C THR A 10 2.32 -33.14 3.92
N ALA A 11 2.89 -33.80 4.93
CA ALA A 11 3.35 -33.15 6.16
C ALA A 11 4.58 -32.25 5.97
N PHE A 12 5.48 -32.60 5.05
CA PHE A 12 6.65 -31.78 4.71
C PHE A 12 6.27 -30.52 3.90
N CYS A 13 5.18 -30.60 3.12
CA CYS A 13 4.66 -29.48 2.34
C CYS A 13 4.08 -28.37 3.24
N LEU A 14 3.34 -28.75 4.29
CA LEU A 14 2.68 -27.81 5.23
C LEU A 14 3.65 -27.04 6.14
N LEU A 15 4.87 -27.54 6.35
CA LEU A 15 5.89 -26.86 7.15
C LEU A 15 6.71 -25.85 6.33
N PHE A 16 6.72 -25.97 5.00
CA PHE A 16 7.49 -25.08 4.12
C PHE A 16 6.79 -23.73 3.88
N GLU A 17 5.46 -23.71 3.92
CA GLU A 17 4.66 -22.48 3.72
C GLU A 17 4.76 -21.50 4.91
N CYS A 18 5.09 -21.97 6.11
CA CYS A 18 5.20 -21.10 7.30
C CYS A 18 6.49 -20.26 7.32
N ILE A 19 7.56 -20.69 6.62
CA ILE A 19 8.86 -19.99 6.64
C ILE A 19 8.87 -18.77 5.70
N GLN A 20 7.99 -18.75 4.68
CA GLN A 20 7.91 -17.65 3.69
C GLN A 20 7.26 -16.37 4.25
N ALA A 21 6.63 -16.41 5.43
CA ALA A 21 5.90 -15.28 5.98
C ALA A 21 6.79 -14.22 6.67
N PHE A 22 8.03 -14.55 7.05
CA PHE A 22 8.89 -13.68 7.85
C PHE A 22 9.83 -12.76 7.06
N GLY A 23 9.88 -12.87 5.72
CA GLY A 23 10.86 -12.16 4.88
C GLY A 23 10.28 -11.12 3.90
N GLN A 24 8.96 -10.99 3.77
CA GLN A 24 8.37 -10.11 2.77
C GLN A 24 8.22 -8.69 3.30
N GLU A 25 8.91 -7.73 2.69
CA GLU A 25 8.71 -6.32 3.02
C GLU A 25 7.28 -5.89 2.69
N ASN A 26 6.51 -5.54 3.72
CA ASN A 26 5.17 -5.00 3.55
C ASN A 26 5.25 -3.51 3.17
N ILE A 27 5.47 -3.23 1.88
CA ILE A 27 5.51 -1.87 1.33
C ILE A 27 4.25 -1.07 1.68
N PRO A 28 3.02 -1.61 1.53
CA PRO A 28 1.81 -0.90 1.94
C PRO A 28 1.86 -0.41 3.40
N ALA A 29 2.27 -1.26 4.35
CA ALA A 29 2.38 -0.87 5.75
C ALA A 29 3.45 0.20 6.00
N LYS A 30 4.58 0.15 5.28
CA LYS A 30 5.60 1.21 5.35
C LYS A 30 5.05 2.54 4.84
N ILE A 31 4.34 2.54 3.71
CA ILE A 31 3.71 3.74 3.15
C ILE A 31 2.63 4.28 4.10
N ASP A 32 1.80 3.42 4.69
CA ASP A 32 0.80 3.80 5.69
C ASP A 32 1.44 4.54 6.87
N ALA A 33 2.59 4.05 7.37
CA ALA A 33 3.32 4.70 8.46
C ALA A 33 3.89 6.07 8.06
N ILE A 34 4.46 6.18 6.85
CA ILE A 34 5.04 7.43 6.35
C ILE A 34 3.96 8.51 6.17
N VAL A 35 2.84 8.15 5.54
CA VAL A 35 1.75 9.10 5.24
C VAL A 35 0.92 9.39 6.48
N GLY A 36 0.75 8.41 7.37
CA GLY A 36 0.03 8.58 8.63
C GLY A 36 0.73 9.53 9.61
N ALA A 37 2.06 9.58 9.63
CA ALA A 37 2.81 10.44 10.55
C ALA A 37 2.47 11.95 10.45
N PRO A 38 2.47 12.60 9.27
CA PRO A 38 2.08 14.00 9.14
C PRO A 38 0.57 14.24 9.35
N ILE A 39 -0.28 13.29 8.97
CA ILE A 39 -1.74 13.39 9.14
C ILE A 39 -2.11 13.34 10.62
N ASN A 40 -1.58 12.36 11.36
CA ASN A 40 -1.81 12.23 12.80
C ASN A 40 -1.22 13.40 13.59
N ALA A 41 -0.17 14.03 13.08
CA ALA A 41 0.40 15.24 13.65
C ALA A 41 -0.38 16.53 13.30
N GLY A 42 -1.49 16.43 12.57
CA GLY A 42 -2.31 17.58 12.15
C GLY A 42 -1.60 18.54 11.17
N ARG A 43 -0.51 18.10 10.54
CA ARG A 43 0.28 18.93 9.59
C ARG A 43 -0.28 18.89 8.17
N VAL A 44 -1.07 17.87 7.85
CA VAL A 44 -1.68 17.63 6.54
C VAL A 44 -3.11 17.14 6.77
N ALA A 45 -4.10 17.75 6.13
CA ALA A 45 -5.51 17.34 6.24
C ALA A 45 -5.76 15.95 5.62
N GLY A 46 -5.20 15.72 4.44
CA GLY A 46 -5.25 14.43 3.77
C GLY A 46 -4.31 14.36 2.56
N ALA A 47 -4.08 13.15 2.07
CA ALA A 47 -3.23 12.88 0.92
C ALA A 47 -3.71 11.64 0.15
N SER A 48 -3.53 11.63 -1.16
CA SER A 48 -3.70 10.44 -2.00
C SER A 48 -2.35 9.96 -2.49
N VAL A 49 -2.03 8.69 -2.26
CA VAL A 49 -0.73 8.11 -2.61
C VAL A 49 -0.90 6.89 -3.49
N ALA A 50 -0.18 6.90 -4.62
CA ALA A 50 -0.02 5.78 -5.51
C ALA A 50 1.45 5.37 -5.60
N VAL A 51 1.73 4.07 -5.54
CA VAL A 51 3.07 3.49 -5.74
C VAL A 51 2.98 2.42 -6.81
N VAL A 52 3.78 2.56 -7.86
CA VAL A 52 3.80 1.66 -9.01
C VAL A 52 5.21 1.11 -9.22
N LYS A 53 5.32 -0.20 -9.43
CA LYS A 53 6.57 -0.89 -9.74
C LYS A 53 6.40 -1.67 -11.04
N GLY A 54 6.99 -1.16 -12.12
CA GLY A 54 6.76 -1.69 -13.46
C GLY A 54 5.28 -1.58 -13.83
N ASN A 55 4.62 -2.72 -14.03
CA ASN A 55 3.19 -2.78 -14.36
C ASN A 55 2.30 -3.06 -13.14
N GLU A 56 2.87 -3.20 -11.95
CA GLU A 56 2.15 -3.52 -10.72
C GLU A 56 1.87 -2.25 -9.89
N THR A 57 0.62 -2.05 -9.49
CA THR A 57 0.26 -1.00 -8.52
C THR A 57 0.33 -1.60 -7.13
N LEU A 58 1.34 -1.18 -6.35
CA LEU A 58 1.59 -1.67 -5.00
C LEU A 58 0.72 -0.94 -3.96
N VAL A 59 0.42 0.35 -4.19
CA VAL A 59 -0.41 1.18 -3.32
C VAL A 59 -1.26 2.11 -4.19
N MET A 60 -2.53 2.30 -3.82
CA MET A 60 -3.45 3.31 -4.35
C MET A 60 -4.48 3.62 -3.26
N LYS A 61 -4.21 4.63 -2.43
CA LYS A 61 -5.00 4.88 -1.21
C LYS A 61 -5.08 6.37 -0.89
N GLY A 62 -6.24 6.79 -0.38
CA GLY A 62 -6.46 8.09 0.24
C GLY A 62 -6.31 8.00 1.76
N TYR A 63 -5.76 9.05 2.36
CA TYR A 63 -5.50 9.17 3.79
C TYR A 63 -6.05 10.51 4.30
N GLY A 64 -6.62 10.52 5.50
CA GLY A 64 -7.20 11.73 6.09
C GLY A 64 -8.46 12.21 5.36
N PHE A 65 -8.64 13.52 5.30
CA PHE A 65 -9.85 14.16 4.81
C PHE A 65 -9.55 15.11 3.64
N ALA A 66 -10.46 15.13 2.66
CA ALA A 66 -10.46 16.11 1.57
C ALA A 66 -11.06 17.46 2.02
N ASP A 67 -11.97 17.42 3.00
CA ASP A 67 -12.59 18.59 3.61
C ASP A 67 -12.76 18.28 5.10
N LEU A 68 -12.16 19.09 5.97
CA LEU A 68 -12.17 18.86 7.42
C LEU A 68 -13.48 19.33 8.05
N GLU A 69 -14.06 20.41 7.52
CA GLU A 69 -15.28 21.01 8.02
C GLU A 69 -16.52 20.15 7.71
N LEU A 70 -16.48 19.46 6.58
CA LEU A 70 -17.55 18.58 6.11
C LEU A 70 -17.28 17.09 6.36
N ASP A 71 -16.19 16.77 7.06
CA ASP A 71 -15.75 15.38 7.34
C ASP A 71 -15.67 14.50 6.08
N VAL A 72 -15.24 15.07 4.96
CA VAL A 72 -15.19 14.34 3.68
C VAL A 72 -13.90 13.50 3.63
N PRO A 73 -13.98 12.16 3.56
CA PRO A 73 -12.80 11.32 3.52
C PRO A 73 -12.03 11.53 2.21
N MET A 74 -10.70 11.47 2.27
CA MET A 74 -9.85 11.62 1.09
C MET A 74 -10.03 10.44 0.12
N PRO A 75 -10.53 10.66 -1.12
CA PRO A 75 -10.67 9.58 -2.08
C PRO A 75 -9.31 9.22 -2.71
N PRO A 76 -9.00 7.94 -3.02
CA PRO A 76 -7.73 7.55 -3.63
C PRO A 76 -7.43 8.21 -4.99
N ARG A 77 -8.46 8.69 -5.67
CA ARG A 77 -8.40 9.38 -6.97
C ARG A 77 -8.93 10.80 -6.85
N ALA A 78 -8.34 11.59 -5.96
CA ALA A 78 -8.67 13.00 -5.80
C ALA A 78 -8.04 13.87 -6.91
N THR A 79 -8.68 15.00 -7.21
CA THR A 79 -8.14 16.06 -8.06
C THR A 79 -7.41 17.07 -7.18
N TYR A 80 -6.19 17.45 -7.57
CA TYR A 80 -5.36 18.41 -6.84
C TYR A 80 -4.91 19.56 -7.73
N GLU A 81 -4.72 20.72 -7.12
CA GLU A 81 -3.89 21.78 -7.70
C GLU A 81 -2.42 21.40 -7.55
N ILE A 82 -1.82 20.90 -8.63
CA ILE A 82 -0.46 20.31 -8.60
C ILE A 82 0.67 21.36 -8.74
N GLY A 83 0.33 22.65 -8.88
CA GLY A 83 1.29 23.75 -8.95
C GLY A 83 2.39 23.55 -9.99
N SER A 84 3.66 23.64 -9.56
CA SER A 84 4.81 23.51 -10.48
C SER A 84 4.96 22.14 -11.13
N ILE A 85 4.26 21.10 -10.68
CA ILE A 85 4.25 19.80 -11.37
C ILE A 85 3.67 19.94 -12.79
N THR A 86 2.75 20.90 -13.00
CA THR A 86 2.20 21.23 -14.33
C THR A 86 3.30 21.51 -15.37
N LYS A 87 4.47 22.02 -14.96
CA LYS A 87 5.58 22.33 -15.87
C LYS A 87 6.10 21.11 -16.64
N GLN A 88 6.04 19.91 -16.06
CA GLN A 88 6.44 18.68 -16.76
C GLN A 88 5.53 18.41 -17.96
N PHE A 89 4.25 18.77 -17.86
CA PHE A 89 3.26 18.61 -18.94
C PHE A 89 3.36 19.73 -19.97
N THR A 90 3.65 20.97 -19.55
CA THR A 90 3.85 22.10 -20.48
C THR A 90 5.11 21.96 -21.32
N ALA A 91 6.15 21.28 -20.80
CA ALA A 91 7.42 21.12 -21.48
C ALA A 91 7.50 19.93 -22.46
N ALA A 92 6.55 18.98 -22.38
CA ALA A 92 6.47 17.81 -23.27
C ALA A 92 6.02 18.20 -24.68
#